data_AF-A0A4Q0YDE7-F1
#
_entry.id   AF-A0A4Q0YDE7-F1
#
_cell.length_a   1.000
_cell.length_b   1.000
_cell.length_c   1.000
_cell.angle_alpha   90.00
_cell.angle_beta   90.00
_cell.angle_gamma   90.00
#
_symmetry.space_group_name_H-M   'P 1'
#
loop_
_entity.id
_entity.type
_entity.pdbx_description
1 polymer ?
#
loop_
_entity_poly.entity_id
_entity_poly.type
_entity_poly.pdbx_seq_one_letter_code
_entity_poly.pdbx_strand_id
1 'polypeptide(L)'
;MSFIEKTEMELIQLAITSDDLKLLEVLFKSEKMNVRRALARNKNIDATLANKLLFDPVLNVSYIASFNPNTTQKREFDEDMITPCVKCSIDERKLDCLNCIYFKNL
;
A
#
# COMPACT_ATOMS: atom_id res chain seq x y z
N MET A 1 9.28 15.20 -13.79
CA MET A 1 10.40 14.43 -13.22
C MET A 1 10.16 12.97 -13.51
N SER A 2 11.16 12.30 -14.07
CA SER A 2 11.07 10.87 -14.36
C SER A 2 11.14 10.09 -13.05
N PHE A 3 10.13 9.27 -12.75
CA PHE A 3 10.11 8.39 -11.58
C PHE A 3 11.13 7.24 -11.68
N ILE A 4 11.76 7.08 -12.86
CA ILE A 4 12.68 5.99 -13.20
C ILE A 4 13.96 6.03 -12.35
N GLU A 5 14.31 7.17 -11.75
CA GLU A 5 15.53 7.33 -10.95
C GLU A 5 15.34 7.15 -9.44
N LYS A 6 14.10 7.05 -8.96
CA LYS A 6 13.83 6.96 -7.52
C LYS A 6 13.89 5.52 -7.03
N THR A 7 14.60 5.33 -5.92
CA THR A 7 14.61 4.06 -5.18
C THR A 7 13.23 3.75 -4.61
N GLU A 8 12.96 2.46 -4.32
CA GLU A 8 11.71 2.04 -3.69
C GLU A 8 11.47 2.77 -2.35
N MET A 9 12.54 3.01 -1.58
CA MET A 9 12.47 3.75 -0.31
C MET A 9 12.07 5.20 -0.49
N GLU A 10 12.59 5.89 -1.50
CA GLU A 10 12.16 7.27 -1.80
C GLU A 10 10.71 7.32 -2.26
N LEU A 11 10.27 6.35 -3.07
CA LEU A 11 8.88 6.26 -3.50
C LEU A 11 7.94 5.98 -2.33
N ILE A 12 8.33 5.12 -1.38
CA ILE A 12 7.60 4.88 -0.13
C ILE A 12 7.51 6.17 0.68
N GLN A 13 8.62 6.90 0.83
CA GLN A 13 8.64 8.15 1.60
C GLN A 13 7.68 9.18 0.99
N LEU A 14 7.75 9.37 -0.34
CA LEU A 14 6.84 10.25 -1.06
C LEU A 14 5.38 9.82 -0.92
N ALA A 15 5.10 8.52 -1.00
CA ALA A 15 3.76 7.98 -0.84
C ALA A 15 3.15 8.30 0.53
N ILE A 16 3.96 8.36 1.59
CA ILE A 16 3.52 8.66 2.96
C ILE A 16 3.30 10.16 3.18
N THR A 17 4.21 11.01 2.68
CA THR A 17 4.27 12.41 3.11
C THR A 17 3.71 13.41 2.10
N SER A 18 3.59 13.04 0.83
CA SER A 18 3.14 13.98 -0.20
C SER A 18 1.66 14.33 -0.03
N ASP A 19 1.30 15.55 -0.42
CA ASP A 19 -0.06 16.06 -0.58
C ASP A 19 -0.40 16.38 -2.06
N ASP A 20 0.59 16.32 -2.96
CA ASP A 20 0.37 16.46 -4.41
C ASP A 20 -0.42 15.26 -4.96
N LEU A 21 -1.73 15.47 -5.18
CA LEU A 21 -2.64 14.46 -5.69
C LEU A 21 -2.17 13.84 -7.02
N LYS A 22 -1.53 14.58 -7.92
CA LYS A 22 -1.05 14.03 -9.20
C LYS A 22 0.10 13.06 -8.97
N LEU A 23 1.02 13.41 -8.07
CA LEU A 23 2.08 12.50 -7.64
C LEU A 23 1.50 11.25 -6.97
N LEU A 24 0.52 11.40 -6.08
CA LEU A 24 -0.14 10.27 -5.41
C LEU A 24 -0.86 9.34 -6.41
N GLU A 25 -1.50 9.87 -7.44
CA GLU A 25 -2.10 9.09 -8.53
C GLU A 25 -1.07 8.29 -9.32
N VAL A 26 0.13 8.83 -9.52
CA VAL A 26 1.23 8.08 -10.15
C VAL A 26 1.72 6.97 -9.23
N LEU A 27 1.92 7.25 -7.94
CA LEU A 27 2.37 6.26 -6.97
C LEU A 27 1.37 5.12 -6.77
N PHE A 28 0.07 5.39 -6.91
CA PHE A 28 -0.98 4.37 -6.93
C PHE A 28 -0.77 3.32 -8.03
N LYS A 29 -0.21 3.72 -9.17
CA LYS A 29 0.08 2.81 -10.29
C LYS A 29 1.41 2.07 -10.16
N SER A 30 2.14 2.26 -9.06
CA SER A 30 3.41 1.58 -8.82
C SER A 30 3.20 0.07 -8.80
N GLU A 31 4.05 -0.69 -9.50
CA GLU A 31 4.05 -2.16 -9.44
C GLU A 31 4.45 -2.68 -8.05
N LYS A 32 5.18 -1.84 -7.28
CA LYS A 32 5.65 -2.17 -5.94
C LYS A 32 4.53 -2.04 -4.93
N MET A 33 4.09 -3.20 -4.42
CA MET A 33 3.11 -3.30 -3.33
C MET A 33 3.44 -2.40 -2.13
N ASN A 34 4.72 -2.29 -1.75
CA ASN A 34 5.12 -1.47 -0.59
C ASN A 34 4.81 0.02 -0.78
N VAL A 35 4.97 0.53 -2.00
CA VAL A 35 4.62 1.93 -2.35
C VAL A 35 3.12 2.13 -2.24
N ARG A 36 2.30 1.23 -2.81
CA ARG A 36 0.83 1.31 -2.72
C ARG A 36 0.32 1.14 -1.29
N ARG A 37 0.93 0.26 -0.49
CA ARG A 37 0.63 0.10 0.95
C ARG A 37 0.96 1.35 1.74
N ALA A 38 2.08 2.00 1.43
CA ALA A 38 2.49 3.25 2.04
C ALA A 38 1.51 4.38 1.69
N LEU A 39 1.11 4.46 0.42
CA LEU A 39 0.10 5.39 -0.07
C LEU A 39 -1.25 5.22 0.64
N ALA A 40 -1.68 3.98 0.91
CA ALA A 40 -2.92 3.71 1.63
C ALA A 40 -2.95 4.28 3.06
N ARG A 41 -1.81 4.60 3.67
CA ARG A 41 -1.72 5.26 4.98
C ARG A 41 -1.76 6.79 4.90
N ASN A 42 -1.56 7.36 3.72
CA ASN A 42 -1.47 8.79 3.54
C ASN A 42 -2.85 9.42 3.72
N LYS A 43 -2.94 10.40 4.61
CA LYS A 43 -4.21 11.09 4.94
C LYS A 43 -4.60 12.16 3.91
N ASN A 44 -3.70 12.49 2.99
CA ASN A 44 -3.90 13.49 1.94
C ASN A 44 -4.49 12.89 0.65
N ILE A 45 -4.57 11.56 0.52
CA ILE A 45 -5.27 10.95 -0.62
C ILE A 45 -6.76 11.26 -0.53
N ASP A 46 -7.42 11.48 -1.67
CA ASP A 46 -8.86 11.66 -1.68
C ASP A 46 -9.63 10.32 -1.50
N ALA A 47 -10.94 10.43 -1.31
CA ALA A 47 -11.81 9.27 -1.14
C ALA A 47 -11.83 8.36 -2.38
N THR A 48 -11.63 8.90 -3.58
CA THR A 48 -11.58 8.10 -4.81
C THR A 48 -10.35 7.19 -4.81
N LEU A 49 -9.18 7.71 -4.46
CA LEU A 49 -7.94 6.96 -4.40
C LEU A 49 -7.92 5.98 -3.23
N ALA A 50 -8.42 6.41 -2.05
CA ALA A 50 -8.57 5.54 -0.88
C ALA A 50 -9.45 4.32 -1.20
N ASN A 51 -10.60 4.54 -1.85
CA ASN A 51 -11.49 3.46 -2.27
C ASN A 51 -10.88 2.58 -3.36
N LYS A 52 -10.08 3.11 -4.29
CA LYS A 52 -9.35 2.27 -5.25
C LYS A 52 -8.35 1.35 -4.55
N LEU A 53 -7.63 1.86 -3.56
CA LEU A 53 -6.68 1.09 -2.75
C LEU A 53 -7.39 0.04 -1.88
N LEU A 54 -8.62 0.28 -1.43
CA LEU A 54 -9.45 -0.72 -0.74
C LEU A 54 -9.68 -1.99 -1.57
N PHE A 55 -9.65 -1.87 -2.89
CA PHE A 55 -9.78 -2.99 -3.84
C PHE A 55 -8.47 -3.30 -4.57
N ASP A 56 -7.32 -2.99 -3.96
CA ASP A 56 -6.01 -3.39 -4.49
C ASP A 56 -5.94 -4.92 -4.64
N PRO A 57 -5.28 -5.44 -5.70
CA PRO A 57 -5.10 -6.88 -5.88
C PRO A 57 -4.33 -7.53 -4.71
N VAL A 58 -3.54 -6.76 -3.96
CA VAL A 58 -2.87 -7.25 -2.76
C VAL A 58 -3.75 -7.01 -1.54
N LEU A 59 -4.02 -8.10 -0.81
CA LEU A 59 -4.88 -8.08 0.38
C LEU A 59 -4.33 -7.14 1.47
N ASN A 60 -3.03 -7.12 1.73
CA ASN A 60 -2.42 -6.23 2.71
C ASN A 60 -2.62 -4.74 2.37
N VAL A 61 -2.46 -4.35 1.10
CA VAL A 61 -2.71 -2.96 0.67
C VAL A 61 -4.15 -2.58 0.95
N SER A 62 -5.07 -3.47 0.57
CA SER A 62 -6.51 -3.31 0.77
C SER A 62 -6.91 -3.20 2.24
N TYR A 63 -6.33 -4.07 3.08
CA TYR A 63 -6.55 -4.07 4.51
C TYR A 63 -6.09 -2.76 5.13
N ILE A 64 -4.89 -2.28 4.80
CA ILE A 64 -4.40 -0.98 5.27
C ILE A 64 -5.30 0.17 4.79
N ALA A 65 -5.75 0.15 3.53
CA ALA A 65 -6.65 1.16 2.98
C ALA A 65 -8.00 1.22 3.69
N SER A 66 -8.50 0.09 4.23
CA SER A 66 -9.75 0.06 5.00
C SER A 66 -9.73 0.91 6.26
N PHE A 67 -8.54 1.23 6.79
CA PHE A 67 -8.37 2.10 7.96
C PHE A 67 -8.08 3.56 7.60
N ASN A 68 -8.00 3.90 6.31
CA ASN A 68 -7.77 5.29 5.92
C ASN A 68 -9.03 6.14 6.21
N PRO A 69 -8.89 7.34 6.82
CA PRO A 69 -10.03 8.19 7.15
C PRO A 69 -10.86 8.64 5.93
N ASN A 70 -10.28 8.62 4.73
CA ASN A 70 -10.95 9.00 3.49
C ASN A 70 -11.61 7.81 2.78
N THR A 71 -11.43 6.58 3.28
CA THR A 71 -12.13 5.40 2.77
C THR A 71 -13.59 5.47 3.15
N THR A 72 -14.45 5.51 2.13
CA THR A 72 -15.91 5.66 2.29
C THR A 72 -16.67 4.38 1.94
N GLN A 73 -15.99 3.42 1.31
CA GLN A 73 -16.54 2.09 1.00
C GLN A 73 -16.13 1.07 2.07
N LYS A 74 -16.84 -0.06 2.08
CA LYS A 74 -16.53 -1.20 2.93
C LYS A 74 -16.13 -2.39 2.06
N ARG A 75 -15.15 -3.14 2.54
CA ARG A 75 -14.75 -4.43 1.99
C ARG A 75 -14.67 -5.41 3.15
N GLU A 76 -15.31 -6.55 2.99
CA GLU A 76 -15.19 -7.64 3.95
C GLU A 76 -13.86 -8.36 3.72
N PHE A 77 -13.15 -8.65 4.82
CA PHE A 77 -11.91 -9.41 4.82
C PHE A 77 -12.21 -10.76 5.45
N ASP A 78 -12.60 -11.72 4.61
CA ASP A 78 -12.85 -13.10 5.07
C ASP A 78 -11.55 -13.70 5.60
N GLU A 79 -11.57 -14.14 6.85
CA GLU A 79 -10.41 -14.73 7.52
C GLU A 79 -10.02 -16.08 6.93
N ASP A 80 -10.98 -16.78 6.32
CA ASP A 80 -10.79 -18.13 5.77
C ASP A 80 -10.14 -18.10 4.36
N MET A 81 -10.10 -16.94 3.70
CA MET A 81 -9.47 -16.76 2.37
C MET A 81 -8.10 -16.09 2.41
N ILE A 82 -7.48 -15.99 3.60
CA ILE A 82 -6.20 -15.29 3.75
C ILE A 82 -5.06 -16.20 3.34
N THR A 83 -4.53 -15.94 2.15
CA THR A 83 -3.25 -16.52 1.74
C THR A 83 -2.13 -15.85 2.53
N PRO A 84 -1.34 -16.60 3.32
CA PRO A 84 -0.17 -16.03 3.97
C PRO A 84 0.87 -15.62 2.93
N CYS A 85 1.80 -14.75 3.32
CA CYS A 85 2.92 -14.37 2.47
C CYS A 85 3.70 -15.62 2.02
N VAL A 86 3.86 -15.82 0.71
CA VAL A 86 4.53 -17.00 0.13
C VAL A 86 6.01 -17.15 0.52
N LYS A 87 6.61 -16.13 1.13
CA LYS A 87 8.02 -16.14 1.58
C LYS A 87 8.19 -16.48 3.05
N CYS A 88 7.33 -15.94 3.91
CA CYS A 88 7.48 -16.04 5.37
C CYS A 88 6.32 -16.77 6.06
N SER A 89 5.27 -17.11 5.31
CA SER A 89 4.04 -17.77 5.80
C SER A 89 3.28 -16.98 6.88
N ILE A 90 3.59 -15.69 7.05
CA ILE A 90 2.87 -14.78 7.95
C ILE A 90 1.64 -14.23 7.22
N ASP A 91 0.52 -14.14 7.94
CA ASP A 91 -0.68 -13.40 7.52
C ASP A 91 -0.29 -12.00 7.02
N GLU A 92 -0.59 -11.70 5.75
CA GLU A 92 -0.13 -10.46 5.15
C GLU A 92 -0.69 -9.22 5.87
N ARG A 93 -1.86 -9.31 6.52
CA ARG A 93 -2.44 -8.21 7.31
C ARG A 93 -1.57 -7.80 8.50
N LYS A 94 -0.79 -8.76 9.02
CA LYS A 94 0.09 -8.59 10.18
C LYS A 94 1.54 -8.35 9.78
N LEU A 95 1.83 -8.34 8.47
CA LEU A 95 3.20 -8.24 7.97
C LEU A 95 3.69 -6.79 8.01
N ASP A 96 4.75 -6.56 8.78
CA ASP A 96 5.56 -5.36 8.63
C ASP A 96 6.58 -5.55 7.50
N CYS A 97 6.19 -5.23 6.27
CA CYS A 97 7.10 -5.37 5.13
C CYS A 97 8.35 -4.48 5.21
N LEU A 98 8.33 -3.37 5.98
CA LEU A 98 9.49 -2.48 6.11
C LEU A 98 10.59 -3.11 6.97
N ASN A 99 10.19 -3.94 7.93
CA ASN A 99 11.10 -4.69 8.79
C ASN A 99 11.14 -6.19 8.48
N CYS A 100 10.60 -6.61 7.33
CA CYS A 100 10.61 -8.01 6.92
C CYS A 100 12.03 -8.49 6.68
N ILE A 101 12.41 -9.58 7.35
CA ILE A 101 13.75 -10.20 7.24
C ILE A 101 14.08 -10.63 5.81
N TYR A 102 13.07 -10.88 4.98
CA TYR A 102 13.22 -11.22 3.56
C TYR A 102 13.28 -9.99 2.64
N PHE A 103 12.89 -8.80 3.12
CA PHE A 103 13.03 -7.53 2.38
C PHE A 103 14.44 -6.93 2.53
N LYS A 104 15.14 -7.19 3.64
CA LYS A 104 16.49 -6.67 3.91
C LYS A 104 17.62 -7.32 3.08
N ASN A 105 17.30 -8.33 2.26
CA ASN A 105 18.26 -9.08 1.44
C ASN A 105 18.06 -8.90 -0.08
N LEU A 106 17.35 -7.83 -0.48
CA LEU A 106 17.18 -7.37 -1.86
C LEU A 106 17.73 -5.94 -1.99
#